data_AF-A0A928IXU2-F1
#
_entry.id   AF-A0A928IXU2-F1
#
_cell.length_a   1.000
_cell.length_b   1.000
_cell.length_c   1.000
_cell.angle_alpha   90.00
_cell.angle_beta   90.00
_cell.angle_gamma   90.00
#
_symmetry.space_group_name_H-M   'P 1'
#
loop_
_entity.id
_entity.type
_entity.pdbx_description
1 polymer ?
#
loop_
_entity_poly.entity_id
_entity_poly.type
_entity_poly.pdbx_seq_one_letter_code
_entity_poly.pdbx_strand_id
1 'polypeptide(L)' 'NALGVLFNPESANNCKEMKIKDWDAALYEFDELSYLCWTDTPEVSYVLEYNPDVIPDEEILKMAESAETPEEKQ' A
#
# COMPACT_ATOMS: atom_id res chain seq x y z
N ASN A 1 -6.87 13.32 -2.39
CA ASN A 1 -6.39 11.96 -2.13
C ASN A 1 -7.06 10.99 -3.07
N ALA A 2 -6.30 10.35 -3.96
CA ALA A 2 -6.81 9.35 -4.90
C ALA A 2 -7.26 8.04 -4.21
N LEU A 3 -6.79 7.78 -2.98
CA LEU A 3 -7.14 6.59 -2.18
C LEU A 3 -8.66 6.42 -1.97
N GLY A 4 -9.39 7.52 -1.75
CA GLY A 4 -10.84 7.49 -1.54
C GLY A 4 -11.67 7.10 -2.77
N VAL A 5 -11.03 6.90 -3.93
CA VAL A 5 -11.66 6.35 -5.14
C VAL A 5 -11.52 4.83 -5.19
N LEU A 6 -10.46 4.27 -4.61
CA LEU A 6 -10.16 2.83 -4.66
C LEU A 6 -10.88 2.07 -3.54
N PHE A 7 -10.86 2.60 -2.33
CA PHE A 7 -11.57 2.06 -1.17
C PHE A 7 -11.90 3.19 -0.20
N ASN A 8 -12.80 2.94 0.77
CA ASN A 8 -13.07 3.90 1.84
C ASN A 8 -12.16 3.61 3.05
N PRO A 9 -11.15 4.45 3.35
CA PRO A 9 -10.23 4.21 4.45
C PRO A 9 -10.90 4.23 5.82
N GLU A 10 -11.99 4.99 5.97
CA GLU A 10 -12.74 5.09 7.23
C GLU A 10 -13.50 3.79 7.58
N SER A 11 -13.71 2.92 6.59
CA SER A 11 -14.33 1.61 6.80
C SER A 11 -13.32 0.49 7.05
N ALA A 12 -12.03 0.79 7.10
CA ALA A 12 -11.03 -0.20 7.45
C ALA A 12 -11.19 -0.63 8.92
N ASN A 13 -11.11 -1.94 9.16
CA ASN A 13 -11.13 -2.51 10.51
C ASN A 13 -9.90 -2.08 11.30
N ASN A 14 -8.77 -1.94 10.60
CA ASN A 14 -7.49 -1.52 11.14
C ASN A 14 -6.68 -0.76 10.08
N CYS A 15 -5.83 0.14 10.55
CA CYS A 15 -4.89 0.88 9.72
C CYS A 15 -3.54 0.92 10.42
N LYS A 16 -2.51 0.37 9.78
CA LYS A 16 -1.14 0.39 10.28
C LYS A 16 -0.27 1.27 9.41
N GLU A 17 0.12 2.41 9.96
CA GLU A 17 1.11 3.29 9.35
C GLU A 17 2.51 2.67 9.44
N MET A 18 3.28 2.78 8.35
CA MET A 18 4.62 2.25 8.24
C MET A 18 5.41 2.97 7.15
N LYS A 19 6.63 2.51 6.90
CA LYS A 19 7.42 2.95 5.75
C LYS A 19 7.78 1.76 4.87
N ILE A 20 7.71 1.97 3.56
CA ILE A 20 8.28 1.05 2.58
C ILE A 20 9.50 1.76 2.02
N LYS A 21 10.69 1.23 2.30
CA LYS A 21 11.95 1.97 2.16
C LYS A 21 11.87 3.26 2.98
N ASP A 22 11.84 4.42 2.32
CA ASP A 22 11.70 5.74 2.96
C ASP A 22 10.31 6.39 2.75
N TRP A 23 9.46 5.76 1.93
CA TRP A 23 8.13 6.27 1.58
C TRP A 23 7.13 6.05 2.68
N ASP A 24 6.27 7.04 2.89
CA ASP A 24 5.14 6.90 3.81
C ASP A 24 4.12 5.92 3.24
N ALA A 25 3.77 4.95 4.06
CA ALA A 25 2.90 3.84 3.70
C ALA A 25 1.86 3.54 4.79
N ALA A 26 0.75 2.96 4.39
CA ALA A 26 -0.29 2.50 5.28
C ALA A 26 -0.87 1.17 4.77
N LEU A 27 -1.04 0.23 5.69
CA LEU A 27 -1.75 -1.03 5.45
C LEU A 27 -3.14 -0.93 6.04
N TYR A 28 -4.16 -1.03 5.20
CA TYR A 28 -5.56 -1.04 5.60
C TYR A 28 -6.10 -2.46 5.54
N GLU A 29 -6.66 -2.91 6.65
CA GLU A 29 -7.23 -4.26 6.78
C GLU A 29 -8.76 -4.17 6.74
N PHE A 30 -9.37 -5.00 5.91
CA PHE A 30 -10.82 -5.23 5.85
C PHE A 30 -11.11 -6.71 6.17
N ASP A 31 -12.38 -7.10 6.15
CA ASP A 31 -12.77 -8.46 6.51
C ASP A 31 -12.17 -9.54 5.59
N GLU A 32 -12.09 -9.27 4.28
CA GLU A 32 -11.63 -10.25 3.28
C GLU A 32 -10.37 -9.83 2.53
N LEU A 33 -10.08 -8.52 2.50
CA LEU A 33 -9.01 -7.94 1.70
C LEU A 33 -8.18 -6.96 2.53
N SER A 34 -6.92 -6.84 2.16
CA SER A 34 -5.99 -5.86 2.69
C SER A 34 -5.46 -4.99 1.56
N TYR A 35 -5.20 -3.72 1.87
CA TYR A 35 -4.70 -2.74 0.92
C TYR A 35 -3.42 -2.12 1.46
N LEU A 36 -2.31 -2.40 0.79
CA LEU A 36 -1.04 -1.73 1.06
C LEU A 36 -0.91 -0.51 0.16
N CYS A 37 -0.81 0.67 0.77
CA CYS A 37 -0.72 1.93 0.07
C CYS A 37 0.61 2.61 0.41
N TRP A 38 1.34 3.12 -0.57
CA TRP A 38 2.52 3.95 -0.33
C TRP A 38 2.61 5.07 -1.36
N THR A 39 3.25 6.18 -0.96
CA THR A 39 3.40 7.36 -1.81
C THR A 39 4.88 7.66 -1.99
N ASP A 40 5.37 7.47 -3.22
CA ASP A 40 6.77 7.73 -3.59
C ASP A 40 7.02 9.24 -3.72
N THR A 41 6.14 9.91 -4.49
CA THR A 41 6.10 11.38 -4.61
C THR A 41 4.67 11.89 -4.39
N PRO A 42 4.45 13.17 -4.06
CA PRO A 42 3.09 13.72 -3.91
C PRO A 42 2.16 13.47 -5.11
N GLU A 43 2.74 13.26 -6.29
CA GLU A 43 2.04 12.99 -7.54
C GLU A 43 1.80 11.50 -7.80
N VAL A 44 2.55 10.60 -7.15
CA VAL A 44 2.53 9.15 -7.42
C VAL A 44 2.31 8.35 -6.14
N SER A 45 1.11 7.77 -6.04
CA SER A 45 0.74 6.79 -5.03
C SER A 45 0.49 5.43 -5.67
N TYR A 46 0.92 4.39 -4.98
CA TYR A 46 0.71 2.99 -5.35
C TYR A 46 -0.21 2.32 -4.35
N VAL A 47 -1.01 1.37 -4.84
CA VAL A 47 -1.92 0.56 -4.03
C VAL A 47 -1.84 -0.89 -4.49
N LEU A 48 -1.66 -1.81 -3.53
CA LEU A 48 -1.77 -3.25 -3.73
C LEU A 48 -2.96 -3.77 -2.93
N GLU A 49 -3.94 -4.32 -3.65
CA GLU A 49 -5.05 -5.09 -3.09
C GLU A 49 -4.66 -6.57 -3.05
N TYR A 50 -4.85 -7.23 -1.91
CA TYR A 50 -4.58 -8.66 -1.77
C TYR A 50 -5.47 -9.28 -0.69
N ASN A 51 -5.57 -10.61 -0.70
CA ASN A 51 -6.22 -11.37 0.36
C ASN A 51 -5.14 -11.91 1.33
N PRO A 52 -5.15 -11.52 2.62
CA PRO A 52 -4.14 -11.95 3.60
C PRO A 52 -4.17 -13.46 3.91
N ASP A 53 -5.29 -14.15 3.65
CA ASP A 53 -5.40 -15.61 3.78
C ASP A 53 -4.68 -16.36 2.65
N VAL A 54 -4.43 -15.69 1.51
CA VAL A 54 -3.74 -16.27 0.34
C VAL A 54 -2.26 -15.89 0.33
N ILE A 55 -1.95 -14.62 0.61
CA ILE A 55 -0.59 -14.10 0.64
C ILE A 55 -0.42 -13.30 1.95
N PRO A 56 0.52 -13.68 2.82
CA PRO A 56 0.72 -12.96 4.08
C PRO A 56 1.33 -11.58 3.85
N ASP A 57 1.01 -10.64 4.73
CA ASP A 57 1.46 -9.24 4.66
C ASP A 57 2.97 -9.11 4.47
N GLU A 58 3.77 -9.97 5.13
CA GLU A 58 5.23 -9.96 5.00
C GLU A 58 5.72 -10.16 3.57
N GLU A 59 5.04 -11.00 2.79
CA GLU A 59 5.41 -11.23 1.39
C GLU A 59 4.98 -10.05 0.52
N ILE A 60 3.81 -9.45 0.78
CA ILE A 60 3.38 -8.23 0.09
C ILE A 60 4.31 -7.05 0.37
N LEU A 61 4.78 -6.91 1.62
CA LEU A 61 5.75 -5.90 1.99
C LEU A 61 7.07 -6.09 1.25
N LYS A 62 7.59 -7.32 1.17
CA LYS A 62 8.81 -7.61 0.38
C LYS A 62 8.60 -7.31 -1.10
N MET A 63 7.43 -7.61 -1.66
CA MET A 63 7.10 -7.29 -3.05
C MET A 63 7.11 -5.77 -3.28
N ALA A 64 6.50 -5.00 -2.39
CA ALA A 64 6.49 -3.55 -2.47
C ALA A 64 7.89 -2.95 -2.26
N GLU A 65 8.71 -3.50 -1.36
CA GLU A 65 10.11 -3.11 -1.19
C GLU A 65 10.97 -3.47 -2.41
N SER A 66 10.65 -4.55 -3.13
CA SER A 66 11.36 -4.92 -4.36
C SER A 66 11.01 -4.04 -5.56
N ALA A 67 9.92 -3.26 -5.48
CA ALA A 67 9.48 -2.42 -6.59
C ALA A 67 10.53 -1.32 -6.87
N GLU A 68 11.03 -1.30 -8.10
CA GLU A 68 11.88 -0.21 -8.58
C GLU A 68 11.03 1.06 -8.71
N THR A 69 11.57 2.20 -8.28
CA THR A 69 10.95 3.47 -8.65
C THR A 69 11.11 3.65 -10.15
N PRO A 70 10.10 4.19 -10.85
CA PRO A 70 10.32 4.67 -12.20
C PRO A 70 11.44 5.71 -12.11
N GLU A 71 12.61 5.41 -12.65
CA GLU A 71 13.70 6.38 -12.76
C GLU A 71 13.13 7.64 -13.44
N GLU A 72 13.29 8.80 -12.80
CA GLU A 72 13.16 10.06 -13.52
C GLU A 72 14.15 10.00 -14.67
N LYS A 73 13.65 9.78 -15.89
CA LYS A 73 14.45 9.99 -17.09
C LYS A 73 14.80 11.47 -17.12
N GLN A 74 15.97 11.80 -16.60
CA GLN A 74 16.63 13.12 -16.70
C GLN A 74 16.71 13.58 -18.15
#